data_AF-A0A914NH34-F1
#
_entry.id   AF-A0A914NH34-F1
#
_cell.length_a   1.000
_cell.length_b   1.000
_cell.length_c   1.000
_cell.angle_alpha   90.00
_cell.angle_beta   90.00
_cell.angle_gamma   90.00
#
_symmetry.space_group_name_H-M   'P 1'
#
loop_
_entity.id
_entity.type
_entity.pdbx_description
1 polymer ?
#
loop_
_entity_poly.entity_id
_entity_poly.type
_entity_poly.pdbx_seq_one_letter_code
_entity_poly.pdbx_strand_id
1 'polypeptide(L)'
;MRNLPERLRIVGGRKNATTHHRINQQCLIKINNIDGKNHCLFFALQATLVSNIGGLSRSQFYDYLHSRYGSRNKFKKETYELIKEVGATFGLKEYVAEDWVGPIVDHWNNKYNGNFTFKVFIFGSSGNYKPKYKYGPEIYDTPIILYHDSNHFDGVQKVGNIFGQPYCLSCEVVYDKPQTHSAKCCSRCLKCSQTGPKFPCKKENFYRKCKDCCKTFENIDCFLHHLNSGFCKTSKQCEKCGEIYNYHDNNKNGRKGHACFEKYCGKCGDYHDPKRGCYIRPLKPKQRDPYRLVAFDLETMQHKITNPAKQQRIHETNFIAAKIVCPKCITTGEWKRKAFALWVLYDLPNNYDTYIYSHFGGRFDMVLVFEKLYNQNLNPELIMKGNKLYEMKVTKRPNSNPNIVFRDSYNLMPMALAALVPTFGLEVEDKPFFPHLSNRPENYGKRIFPTKEDYLADGMMPAKRREFDIWYEENKHTPFLLDEAFENFPR
;
A
#
# COMPACT_ATOMS: atom_id res chain seq x y z
N MET A 1 -39.04 -10.76 14.92
CA MET A 1 -38.06 -11.52 14.13
C MET A 1 -37.40 -10.60 13.09
N ARG A 2 -36.21 -10.08 13.40
CA ARG A 2 -35.27 -9.52 12.42
C ARG A 2 -33.92 -10.06 12.83
N ASN A 3 -33.38 -10.96 12.02
CA ASN A 3 -32.11 -11.62 12.24
C ASN A 3 -31.00 -10.57 12.27
N LEU A 4 -30.49 -10.28 13.46
CA LEU A 4 -29.20 -9.61 13.63
C LEU A 4 -28.11 -10.56 13.13
N PRO A 5 -27.09 -10.08 12.39
CA PRO A 5 -25.99 -10.92 11.96
C PRO A 5 -25.30 -11.54 13.17
N GLU A 6 -25.07 -12.85 13.10
CA GLU A 6 -24.40 -13.63 14.12
C GLU A 6 -23.00 -13.05 14.38
N ARG A 7 -22.75 -12.58 15.61
CA ARG A 7 -21.50 -11.93 16.00
C ARG A 7 -20.37 -12.96 15.87
N LEU A 8 -19.36 -12.67 15.05
CA LEU A 8 -18.15 -13.47 14.85
C LEU A 8 -17.51 -13.82 16.21
N ARG A 9 -17.74 -15.05 16.68
CA ARG A 9 -17.09 -15.62 17.86
C ARG A 9 -15.68 -16.06 17.46
N ILE A 10 -14.65 -15.63 18.19
CA ILE A 10 -13.29 -16.15 18.01
C ILE A 10 -13.23 -17.52 18.70
N VAL A 11 -13.71 -18.56 18.00
CA VAL A 11 -13.85 -19.93 18.52
C VAL A 11 -13.11 -20.95 17.68
N GLY A 12 -12.97 -22.15 18.26
CA GLY A 12 -12.25 -23.24 17.65
C GLY A 12 -12.99 -23.96 16.51
N GLY A 13 -12.78 -23.64 15.22
CA GLY A 13 -13.44 -24.36 14.10
C GLY A 13 -12.70 -24.44 12.75
N ARG A 14 -13.21 -25.29 11.84
CA ARG A 14 -12.61 -25.75 10.55
C ARG A 14 -12.28 -24.61 9.56
N LYS A 15 -11.21 -24.84 8.77
CA LYS A 15 -10.61 -23.89 7.80
C LYS A 15 -11.62 -23.21 6.88
N ASN A 16 -11.68 -21.88 6.95
CA ASN A 16 -11.91 -21.04 5.78
C ASN A 16 -10.55 -20.49 5.33
N ALA A 17 -10.29 -20.50 4.02
CA ALA A 17 -9.02 -20.06 3.46
C ALA A 17 -8.82 -18.56 3.70
N THR A 18 -7.98 -18.21 4.68
CA THR A 18 -7.52 -16.84 4.92
C THR A 18 -6.14 -16.65 4.31
N THR A 19 -5.94 -15.53 3.62
CA THR A 19 -4.63 -15.01 3.24
C THR A 19 -3.72 -14.94 4.47
N HIS A 20 -2.89 -15.96 4.67
CA HIS A 20 -1.93 -15.98 5.76
C HIS A 20 -0.90 -14.88 5.53
N HIS A 21 -0.77 -13.96 6.49
CA HIS A 21 0.44 -13.16 6.56
C HIS A 21 1.61 -14.11 6.80
N ARG A 22 2.72 -13.91 6.09
CA ARG A 22 3.98 -14.58 6.43
C ARG A 22 4.47 -13.99 7.76
N ILE A 23 3.95 -14.52 8.86
CA ILE A 23 4.44 -14.20 10.18
C ILE A 23 5.76 -14.92 10.43
N ASN A 24 6.68 -14.26 11.14
CA ASN A 24 7.90 -14.93 11.58
C ASN A 24 7.58 -15.84 12.79
N GLN A 25 7.39 -17.14 12.53
CA GLN A 25 7.05 -18.12 13.56
C GLN A 25 8.11 -18.25 14.67
N GLN A 26 9.36 -17.87 14.43
CA GLN A 26 10.42 -17.89 15.44
C GLN A 26 10.21 -16.85 16.55
N CYS A 27 9.30 -15.90 16.34
CA CYS A 27 8.96 -14.87 17.32
C CYS A 27 7.85 -15.32 18.28
N LEU A 28 7.29 -16.50 18.05
CA LEU A 28 6.25 -17.09 18.88
C LEU A 28 6.88 -17.90 20.02
N ILE A 29 6.33 -17.71 21.22
CA ILE A 29 6.51 -18.65 22.32
C ILE A 29 5.55 -19.80 22.04
N LYS A 30 6.08 -20.86 21.43
CA LYS A 30 5.29 -22.00 20.99
C LYS A 30 4.71 -22.75 22.16
N ILE A 31 3.38 -22.79 22.23
CA ILE A 31 2.65 -23.52 23.26
C ILE A 31 2.32 -24.90 22.74
N ASN A 32 2.95 -25.91 23.33
CA ASN A 32 2.49 -27.27 23.15
C ASN A 32 1.41 -27.50 24.22
N ASN A 33 0.26 -28.06 23.87
CA ASN A 33 -0.75 -28.48 24.85
C ASN A 33 -0.20 -29.69 25.63
N ILE A 34 0.74 -29.43 26.55
CA ILE A 34 1.52 -30.42 27.31
C ILE A 34 0.62 -31.35 28.14
N ASP A 35 -0.62 -30.96 28.38
CA ASP A 35 -1.62 -31.72 29.13
C ASP A 35 -2.64 -32.47 28.27
N GLY A 36 -2.59 -32.33 26.94
CA GLY A 36 -3.60 -32.90 26.04
C GLY A 36 -4.98 -32.27 26.19
N LYS A 37 -5.09 -31.11 26.85
CA LYS A 37 -6.35 -30.37 27.09
C LYS A 37 -6.32 -29.02 26.39
N ASN A 38 -7.46 -28.35 26.33
CA ASN A 38 -7.64 -27.11 25.56
C ASN A 38 -7.22 -25.85 26.33
N HIS A 39 -6.19 -25.91 27.19
CA HIS A 39 -5.73 -24.80 28.02
C HIS A 39 -4.71 -23.86 27.34
N CYS A 40 -4.54 -23.92 26.01
CA CYS A 40 -3.53 -23.12 25.29
C CYS A 40 -3.58 -21.62 25.61
N LEU A 41 -4.76 -21.04 25.83
CA LEU A 41 -4.91 -19.63 26.25
C LEU A 41 -4.17 -19.34 27.56
N PHE A 42 -4.40 -20.14 28.60
CA PHE A 42 -3.77 -19.96 29.92
C PHE A 42 -2.26 -20.20 29.85
N PHE A 43 -1.83 -21.23 29.12
CA PHE A 43 -0.40 -21.48 28.91
C PHE A 43 0.28 -20.34 28.16
N ALA A 44 -0.34 -19.81 27.10
CA ALA A 44 0.20 -18.69 26.32
C ALA A 44 0.30 -17.42 27.17
N LEU A 45 -0.72 -17.14 27.97
CA LEU A 45 -0.75 -16.03 28.93
C LEU A 45 0.37 -16.17 29.96
N GLN A 46 0.47 -17.32 30.64
CA GLN A 46 1.48 -17.57 31.68
C GLN A 46 2.90 -17.53 31.11
N ALA A 47 3.13 -18.15 29.95
CA ALA A 47 4.44 -18.14 29.28
C ALA A 47 4.88 -16.72 28.92
N THR A 48 3.96 -15.90 28.39
CA THR A 48 4.24 -14.52 28.00
C THR A 48 4.47 -13.64 29.24
N LEU A 49 3.70 -13.85 30.33
CA LEU A 49 3.92 -13.19 31.61
C LEU A 49 5.34 -13.45 32.12
N VAL A 50 5.73 -14.72 32.26
CA VAL A 50 7.05 -15.11 32.78
C VAL A 50 8.18 -14.63 31.86
N SER A 51 7.97 -14.64 30.54
CA SER A 51 8.92 -14.07 29.59
C SER A 51 9.15 -12.57 29.81
N ASN A 52 8.13 -11.84 30.25
CA ASN A 52 8.19 -10.38 30.41
C ASN A 52 8.72 -9.95 31.78
N ILE A 53 8.30 -10.62 32.86
CA ILE A 53 8.61 -10.18 34.24
C ILE A 53 9.40 -11.19 35.06
N GLY A 54 9.59 -12.42 34.58
CA GLY A 54 10.17 -13.52 35.36
C GLY A 54 11.69 -13.43 35.57
N GLY A 55 12.38 -12.52 34.89
CA GLY A 55 13.83 -12.32 35.04
C GLY A 55 14.70 -13.51 34.61
N LEU A 56 14.14 -14.50 33.90
CA LEU A 56 14.85 -15.69 33.47
C LEU A 56 15.73 -15.40 32.25
N SER A 57 16.95 -15.93 32.25
CA SER A 57 17.77 -15.97 31.03
C SER A 57 17.12 -16.84 29.95
N ARG A 58 17.56 -16.71 28.69
CA ARG A 58 17.01 -17.49 27.57
C ARG A 58 17.04 -19.00 27.80
N SER A 59 18.12 -19.52 28.41
CA SER A 59 18.23 -20.95 28.75
C SER A 59 17.26 -21.34 29.86
N GLN A 60 17.20 -20.56 30.94
CA GLN A 60 16.30 -20.83 32.07
C GLN A 60 14.83 -20.77 31.65
N PHE A 61 14.47 -19.83 30.78
CA PHE A 61 13.11 -19.74 30.24
C PHE A 61 12.77 -20.94 29.34
N TYR A 62 13.72 -21.40 28.53
CA TYR A 62 13.55 -22.63 27.75
C TYR A 62 13.35 -23.85 28.66
N ASP A 63 14.17 -23.99 29.71
CA ASP A 63 14.05 -25.08 30.67
C ASP A 63 12.73 -25.04 31.44
N TYR A 64 12.25 -23.83 31.78
CA TYR A 64 10.93 -23.58 32.37
C TYR A 64 9.79 -24.07 31.46
N LEU A 65 9.77 -23.66 30.19
CA LEU A 65 8.72 -24.05 29.23
C LEU A 65 8.70 -25.56 28.96
N HIS A 66 9.88 -26.17 28.84
CA HIS A 66 10.01 -27.58 28.47
C HIS A 66 10.16 -28.53 29.66
N SER A 67 9.92 -28.05 30.90
CA SER A 67 10.05 -28.84 32.13
C SER A 67 11.39 -29.57 32.26
N ARG A 68 12.48 -28.95 31.79
CA ARG A 68 13.84 -29.48 31.95
C ARG A 68 14.45 -28.99 33.27
N TYR A 69 15.56 -29.62 33.67
CA TYR A 69 16.48 -29.21 34.75
C TYR A 69 15.89 -28.32 35.85
N GLY A 70 15.65 -28.85 37.05
CA GLY A 70 15.22 -28.03 38.21
C GLY A 70 13.86 -27.30 38.06
N SER A 71 13.26 -27.26 36.87
CA SER A 71 11.99 -26.60 36.54
C SER A 71 10.89 -27.61 36.18
N ARG A 72 11.05 -28.87 36.60
CA ARG A 72 10.14 -29.97 36.28
C ARG A 72 8.71 -29.62 36.68
N ASN A 73 7.81 -29.59 35.70
CA ASN A 73 6.38 -29.25 35.85
C ASN A 73 6.06 -27.86 36.41
N LYS A 74 7.05 -26.97 36.57
CA LYS A 74 6.84 -25.65 37.16
C LYS A 74 5.85 -24.81 36.36
N PHE A 75 6.08 -24.71 35.04
CA PHE A 75 5.18 -24.00 34.12
C PHE A 75 3.74 -24.50 34.17
N LYS A 76 3.55 -25.83 34.18
CA LYS A 76 2.23 -26.47 34.28
C LYS A 76 1.56 -26.17 35.61
N LYS A 77 2.29 -26.26 36.72
CA LYS A 77 1.77 -26.00 38.06
C LYS A 77 1.29 -24.56 38.20
N GLU A 78 2.12 -23.60 37.81
CA GLU A 78 1.78 -22.16 37.87
C GLU A 78 0.59 -21.82 36.98
N THR A 79 0.48 -22.45 35.79
CA THR A 79 -0.68 -22.24 34.90
C THR A 79 -1.97 -22.76 35.53
N TYR A 80 -1.92 -23.91 36.22
CA TYR A 80 -3.10 -24.47 36.91
C TYR A 80 -3.47 -23.69 38.17
N GLU A 81 -2.47 -23.17 38.87
CA GLU A 81 -2.69 -22.23 39.96
C GLU A 81 -3.39 -20.97 39.45
N LEU A 82 -2.97 -20.40 38.32
CA LEU A 82 -3.65 -19.26 37.70
C LEU A 82 -5.11 -19.56 37.37
N ILE A 83 -5.40 -20.72 36.75
CA ILE A 83 -6.77 -21.17 36.45
C ILE A 83 -7.62 -21.19 37.72
N LYS A 84 -7.06 -21.72 38.82
CA LYS A 84 -7.74 -21.79 40.11
C LYS A 84 -7.93 -20.40 40.74
N GLU A 85 -6.90 -19.54 40.69
CA GLU A 85 -6.92 -18.18 41.24
C GLU A 85 -8.00 -17.30 40.60
N VAL A 86 -8.26 -17.47 39.30
CA VAL A 86 -9.32 -16.74 38.58
C VAL A 86 -10.68 -17.44 38.60
N GLY A 87 -10.80 -18.56 39.32
CA GLY A 87 -12.05 -19.32 39.44
C GLY A 87 -12.51 -19.98 38.14
N ALA A 88 -11.59 -20.25 37.20
CA ALA A 88 -11.94 -20.84 35.92
C ALA A 88 -12.29 -22.33 36.06
N THR A 89 -13.39 -22.75 35.43
CA THR A 89 -13.79 -24.15 35.39
C THR A 89 -12.72 -24.97 34.67
N PHE A 90 -12.25 -26.04 35.30
CA PHE A 90 -11.18 -26.88 34.75
C PHE A 90 -11.72 -27.85 33.69
N GLY A 91 -10.99 -28.01 32.58
CA GLY A 91 -11.32 -29.01 31.55
C GLY A 91 -12.43 -28.62 30.59
N LEU A 92 -12.68 -27.32 30.38
CA LEU A 92 -13.60 -26.88 29.34
C LEU A 92 -13.12 -27.32 27.95
N LYS A 93 -14.08 -27.51 27.04
CA LYS A 93 -13.80 -27.86 25.64
C LYS A 93 -13.01 -26.75 24.95
N GLU A 94 -13.19 -25.50 25.34
CA GLU A 94 -12.41 -24.36 24.85
C GLU A 94 -12.46 -23.22 25.88
N TYR A 95 -11.45 -22.36 25.85
CA TYR A 95 -11.40 -21.15 26.67
C TYR A 95 -11.40 -19.94 25.74
N VAL A 96 -12.50 -19.20 25.77
CA VAL A 96 -12.73 -18.02 24.93
C VAL A 96 -12.01 -16.81 25.53
N ALA A 97 -11.34 -16.02 24.69
CA ALA A 97 -10.52 -14.90 25.16
C ALA A 97 -11.36 -13.81 25.85
N GLU A 98 -12.55 -13.53 25.31
CA GLU A 98 -13.52 -12.57 25.81
C GLU A 98 -13.98 -12.88 27.24
N ASP A 99 -14.03 -14.16 27.61
CA ASP A 99 -14.49 -14.59 28.94
C ASP A 99 -13.35 -14.60 29.96
N TRP A 100 -12.13 -14.97 29.54
CA TRP A 100 -11.05 -15.31 30.47
C TRP A 100 -9.92 -14.29 30.55
N VAL A 101 -9.64 -13.55 29.48
CA VAL A 101 -8.54 -12.57 29.51
C VAL A 101 -8.84 -11.45 30.50
N GLY A 102 -10.09 -11.01 30.59
CA GLY A 102 -10.50 -9.94 31.51
C GLY A 102 -10.17 -10.26 32.98
N PRO A 103 -10.76 -11.35 33.53
CA PRO A 103 -10.47 -11.81 34.88
C PRO A 103 -8.98 -12.03 35.18
N ILE A 104 -8.23 -12.59 34.22
CA ILE A 104 -6.79 -12.84 34.37
C ILE A 104 -5.99 -11.53 34.47
N VAL A 105 -6.26 -10.58 33.57
CA VAL A 105 -5.56 -9.28 33.55
C VAL A 105 -5.88 -8.48 34.81
N ASP A 106 -7.13 -8.50 35.27
CA ASP A 106 -7.52 -7.82 36.51
C ASP A 106 -6.88 -8.48 37.73
N HIS A 107 -6.84 -9.82 37.77
CA HIS A 107 -6.11 -10.56 38.80
C HIS A 107 -4.63 -10.17 38.83
N TRP A 108 -3.94 -10.12 37.68
CA TRP A 108 -2.54 -9.72 37.61
C TRP A 108 -2.31 -8.25 37.98
N ASN A 109 -3.15 -7.33 37.50
CA ASN A 109 -3.03 -5.91 37.86
C ASN A 109 -3.23 -5.68 39.36
N ASN A 110 -4.05 -6.49 40.02
CA ASN A 110 -4.19 -6.48 41.48
C ASN A 110 -2.97 -7.13 42.17
N LYS A 111 -2.53 -8.31 41.71
CA LYS A 111 -1.42 -9.08 42.30
C LYS A 111 -0.07 -8.36 42.21
N TYR A 112 0.17 -7.64 41.12
CA TYR A 112 1.42 -6.92 40.87
C TYR A 112 1.25 -5.39 40.95
N ASN A 113 0.21 -4.93 41.66
CA ASN A 113 -0.08 -3.51 41.81
C ASN A 113 1.16 -2.74 42.32
N GLY A 114 1.40 -1.57 41.74
CA GLY A 114 2.57 -0.73 42.02
C GLY A 114 3.84 -1.10 41.22
N ASN A 115 3.97 -2.33 40.73
CA ASN A 115 5.16 -2.78 40.00
C ASN A 115 4.93 -2.87 38.48
N PHE A 116 3.78 -3.42 38.07
CA PHE A 116 3.46 -3.64 36.67
C PHE A 116 2.01 -3.27 36.37
N THR A 117 1.76 -2.85 35.14
CA THR A 117 0.41 -2.63 34.62
C THR A 117 0.28 -3.34 33.28
N PHE A 118 -0.55 -4.38 33.26
CA PHE A 118 -0.69 -5.31 32.14
C PHE A 118 -1.84 -4.92 31.22
N LYS A 119 -1.61 -5.04 29.91
CA LYS A 119 -2.63 -5.00 28.87
C LYS A 119 -2.39 -6.13 27.89
N VAL A 120 -3.43 -6.92 27.60
CA VAL A 120 -3.35 -8.03 26.67
C VAL A 120 -3.75 -7.58 25.27
N PHE A 121 -3.01 -8.04 24.27
CA PHE A 121 -3.29 -7.87 22.85
C PHE A 121 -3.27 -9.24 22.16
N ILE A 122 -4.35 -9.60 21.48
CA ILE A 122 -4.44 -10.85 20.73
C ILE A 122 -4.52 -10.52 19.25
N PHE A 123 -3.47 -10.88 18.52
CA PHE A 123 -3.45 -10.82 17.08
C PHE A 123 -3.95 -12.15 16.50
N GLY A 124 -4.40 -12.13 15.25
CA GLY A 124 -4.65 -13.40 14.56
C GLY A 124 -4.33 -13.32 13.09
N SER A 125 -4.50 -14.45 12.41
CA SER A 125 -4.10 -14.67 11.01
C SER A 125 -4.87 -13.86 9.96
N SER A 126 -5.82 -13.00 10.35
CA SER A 126 -6.65 -12.19 9.45
C SER A 126 -5.90 -11.02 8.81
N GLY A 127 -4.70 -10.70 9.28
CA GLY A 127 -3.77 -9.90 8.48
C GLY A 127 -3.94 -8.39 8.46
N ASN A 128 -4.73 -7.85 9.38
CA ASN A 128 -5.05 -6.42 9.38
C ASN A 128 -4.08 -5.57 10.21
N TYR A 129 -2.94 -6.14 10.65
CA TYR A 129 -2.00 -5.53 11.62
C TYR A 129 -2.69 -4.92 12.86
N LYS A 130 -3.88 -5.44 13.20
CA LYS A 130 -4.69 -4.97 14.32
C LYS A 130 -4.99 -6.13 15.26
N PRO A 131 -5.01 -5.89 16.57
CA PRO A 131 -5.45 -6.90 17.51
C PRO A 131 -6.91 -7.24 17.24
N LYS A 132 -7.24 -8.54 17.21
CA LYS A 132 -8.61 -9.04 17.17
C LYS A 132 -9.32 -8.82 18.51
N TYR A 133 -8.55 -8.84 19.60
CA TYR A 133 -9.03 -8.62 20.96
C TYR A 133 -7.96 -7.91 21.79
N LYS A 134 -8.38 -7.02 22.70
CA LYS A 134 -7.50 -6.35 23.66
C LYS A 134 -8.25 -6.07 24.95
N TYR A 135 -7.57 -6.18 26.09
CA TYR A 135 -8.14 -5.90 27.40
C TYR A 135 -7.08 -5.38 28.37
N GLY A 136 -7.45 -4.42 29.20
CA GLY A 136 -6.60 -3.78 30.19
C GLY A 136 -6.67 -2.24 30.11
N PRO A 137 -6.02 -1.53 31.05
CA PRO A 137 -6.10 -0.08 31.17
C PRO A 137 -5.50 0.64 29.95
N GLU A 138 -5.88 1.91 29.77
CA GLU A 138 -5.33 2.73 28.69
C GLU A 138 -3.85 3.05 28.90
N ILE A 139 -3.44 3.28 30.16
CA ILE A 139 -2.03 3.44 30.54
C ILE A 139 -1.54 2.11 31.07
N TYR A 140 -0.55 1.54 30.42
CA TYR A 140 0.05 0.26 30.79
C TYR A 140 1.55 0.30 30.52
N ASP A 141 2.27 -0.70 31.01
CA ASP A 141 3.71 -0.74 30.84
C ASP A 141 4.27 -2.12 30.47
N THR A 142 3.45 -3.15 30.64
CA THR A 142 3.82 -4.54 30.39
C THR A 142 2.80 -5.18 29.44
N PRO A 143 2.96 -5.00 28.12
CA PRO A 143 2.06 -5.61 27.15
C PRO A 143 2.23 -7.14 27.12
N ILE A 144 1.12 -7.86 27.21
CA ILE A 144 1.06 -9.31 27.02
C ILE A 144 0.48 -9.57 25.64
N ILE A 145 1.26 -10.23 24.77
CA ILE A 145 0.93 -10.31 23.35
C ILE A 145 0.77 -11.78 22.97
N LEU A 146 -0.40 -12.11 22.43
CA LEU A 146 -0.72 -13.46 21.98
C LEU A 146 -0.98 -13.46 20.47
N TYR A 147 -0.76 -14.62 19.87
CA TYR A 147 -1.12 -14.89 18.49
C TYR A 147 -2.11 -16.07 18.44
N HIS A 148 -3.28 -15.80 17.85
CA HIS A 148 -4.35 -16.77 17.68
C HIS A 148 -4.46 -17.20 16.22
N ASP A 149 -4.15 -18.47 15.96
CA ASP A 149 -4.31 -19.08 14.64
C ASP A 149 -4.76 -20.54 14.78
N SER A 150 -5.63 -20.98 13.86
CA SER A 150 -6.14 -22.35 13.83
C SER A 150 -6.61 -22.88 15.20
N ASN A 151 -7.31 -22.04 15.97
CA ASN A 151 -7.89 -22.39 17.28
C ASN A 151 -6.87 -22.64 18.38
N HIS A 152 -5.69 -22.06 18.23
CA HIS A 152 -4.57 -22.23 19.14
C HIS A 152 -3.98 -20.86 19.50
N PHE A 153 -3.58 -20.71 20.75
CA PHE A 153 -2.92 -19.50 21.26
C PHE A 153 -1.44 -19.78 21.49
N ASP A 154 -0.59 -18.99 20.82
CA ASP A 154 0.83 -18.89 21.10
C ASP A 154 1.12 -17.56 21.81
N GLY A 155 2.17 -17.51 22.64
CA GLY A 155 2.72 -16.25 23.15
C GLY A 155 3.55 -15.53 22.08
N VAL A 156 3.78 -14.23 22.21
CA VAL A 156 4.62 -13.45 21.27
C VAL A 156 5.70 -12.70 22.04
N GLN A 157 6.97 -12.94 21.69
CA GLN A 157 8.10 -12.30 22.37
C GLN A 157 8.32 -10.86 21.90
N LYS A 158 8.17 -10.60 20.58
CA LYS A 158 8.41 -9.30 19.96
C LYS A 158 7.42 -9.05 18.83
N VAL A 159 6.46 -8.15 19.06
CA VAL A 159 5.39 -7.82 18.10
C VAL A 159 5.87 -7.14 16.81
N GLY A 160 7.00 -6.42 16.82
CA GLY A 160 7.57 -5.94 15.55
C GLY A 160 8.08 -7.10 14.68
N ASN A 161 8.68 -8.11 15.31
CA ASN A 161 9.35 -9.15 14.58
C ASN A 161 8.36 -10.17 13.97
N ILE A 162 7.18 -10.37 14.58
CA ILE A 162 6.14 -11.25 14.01
C ILE A 162 5.66 -10.72 12.66
N PHE A 163 5.60 -9.41 12.46
CA PHE A 163 5.17 -8.77 11.21
C PHE A 163 6.32 -8.47 10.24
N GLY A 164 7.57 -8.74 10.63
CA GLY A 164 8.76 -8.36 9.86
C GLY A 164 9.01 -6.85 9.79
N GLN A 165 8.26 -6.06 10.55
CA GLN A 165 8.34 -4.59 10.58
C GLN A 165 8.09 -4.07 12.00
N PRO A 166 8.77 -3.01 12.44
CA PRO A 166 8.47 -2.35 13.70
C PRO A 166 6.98 -2.03 13.87
N TYR A 167 6.45 -2.26 15.07
CA TYR A 167 5.03 -2.13 15.36
C TYR A 167 4.80 -1.30 16.62
N CYS A 168 3.87 -0.35 16.56
CA CYS A 168 3.47 0.46 17.71
C CYS A 168 2.14 -0.05 18.27
N LEU A 169 2.15 -0.60 19.49
CA LEU A 169 0.94 -1.08 20.15
C LEU A 169 -0.06 0.03 20.46
N SER A 170 0.42 1.22 20.83
CA SER A 170 -0.46 2.34 21.14
C SER A 170 -1.17 2.91 19.92
N CYS A 171 -0.47 2.96 18.78
CA CYS A 171 -1.04 3.46 17.52
C CYS A 171 -1.72 2.36 16.70
N GLU A 172 -1.47 1.10 17.04
CA GLU A 172 -1.91 -0.11 16.31
C GLU A 172 -1.53 -0.10 14.82
N VAL A 173 -0.29 0.29 14.53
CA VAL A 173 0.24 0.38 13.16
C VAL A 173 1.68 -0.13 13.06
N VAL A 174 2.00 -0.68 11.89
CA VAL A 174 3.38 -0.92 11.44
C VAL A 174 4.03 0.40 10.99
N TYR A 175 5.35 0.48 11.07
CA TYR A 175 6.11 1.63 10.58
C TYR A 175 7.52 1.25 10.12
N ASP A 176 8.03 1.98 9.12
CA ASP A 176 9.35 1.70 8.54
C ASP A 176 10.51 2.33 9.34
N LYS A 177 10.34 3.58 9.78
CA LYS A 177 11.38 4.36 10.46
C LYS A 177 10.91 4.84 11.84
N PRO A 178 11.61 4.50 12.94
CA PRO A 178 11.24 4.95 14.28
C PRO A 178 11.12 6.48 14.41
N GLN A 179 11.96 7.24 13.72
CA GLN A 179 11.97 8.70 13.81
C GLN A 179 10.72 9.33 13.21
N THR A 180 10.26 8.81 12.05
CA THR A 180 9.06 9.34 11.37
C THR A 180 7.80 8.99 12.15
N HIS A 181 7.74 7.77 12.70
CA HIS A 181 6.64 7.35 13.56
C HIS A 181 6.60 8.16 14.86
N SER A 182 7.74 8.33 15.53
CA SER A 182 7.80 8.99 16.84
C SER A 182 7.28 10.43 16.82
N ALA A 183 7.41 11.14 15.69
CA ALA A 183 6.87 12.49 15.53
C ALA A 183 5.33 12.54 15.57
N LYS A 184 4.65 11.44 15.22
CA LYS A 184 3.19 11.34 15.10
C LYS A 184 2.56 10.31 16.06
N CYS A 185 3.38 9.63 16.87
CA CYS A 185 2.93 8.60 17.79
C CYS A 185 1.98 9.19 18.85
N CYS A 186 0.84 8.54 19.08
CA CYS A 186 -0.15 8.97 20.07
C CYS A 186 0.36 8.84 21.51
N SER A 187 1.18 7.83 21.79
CA SER A 187 1.87 7.66 23.08
C SER A 187 3.30 8.21 23.01
N ARG A 188 3.44 9.48 22.60
CA ARG A 188 4.71 10.22 22.74
C ARG A 188 4.61 11.24 23.86
N CYS A 189 5.73 11.46 24.53
CA CYS A 189 5.86 12.62 25.42
C CYS A 189 6.24 13.87 24.61
N LEU A 190 5.42 14.92 24.66
CA LEU A 190 5.72 16.20 24.00
C LEU A 190 6.94 16.93 24.62
N LYS A 191 7.30 16.58 25.86
CA LYS A 191 8.39 17.24 26.60
C LYS A 191 9.76 16.60 26.32
N CYS A 192 9.84 15.27 26.33
CA CYS A 192 11.09 14.52 26.16
C CYS A 192 11.17 13.66 24.88
N SER A 193 10.14 13.63 24.04
CA SER A 193 10.04 12.90 22.77
C SER A 193 10.01 11.36 22.83
N GLN A 194 10.19 10.76 24.02
CA GLN A 194 10.10 9.31 24.18
C GLN A 194 8.70 8.79 23.79
N THR A 195 8.67 7.56 23.27
CA THR A 195 7.48 6.90 22.76
C THR A 195 7.30 5.51 23.38
N GLY A 196 6.06 5.05 23.39
CA GLY A 196 5.69 3.74 23.92
C GLY A 196 4.62 3.81 25.00
N PRO A 197 4.22 2.67 25.55
CA PRO A 197 3.02 2.57 26.39
C PRO A 197 3.13 3.33 27.73
N LYS A 198 4.36 3.56 28.23
CA LYS A 198 4.62 4.36 29.45
C LYS A 198 4.50 5.88 29.23
N PHE A 199 4.19 6.34 28.01
CA PHE A 199 4.18 7.77 27.65
C PHE A 199 2.76 8.25 27.29
N PRO A 200 2.42 9.53 27.57
CA PRO A 200 3.28 10.62 28.07
C PRO A 200 3.81 10.38 29.50
N CYS A 201 4.96 10.98 29.83
CA CYS A 201 5.57 10.81 31.15
C CYS A 201 4.58 11.16 32.26
N LYS A 202 4.48 10.29 33.28
CA LYS A 202 3.63 10.52 34.44
C LYS A 202 4.09 11.77 35.19
N LYS A 203 3.15 12.42 35.88
CA LYS A 203 3.44 13.52 36.79
C LYS A 203 3.88 12.94 38.14
N GLU A 204 4.92 13.51 38.70
CA GLU A 204 5.47 13.18 40.02
C GLU A 204 5.69 14.46 40.80
N ASN A 205 6.13 14.34 42.06
CA ASN A 205 6.45 15.49 42.90
C ASN A 205 7.82 16.10 42.52
N PHE A 206 7.93 16.58 41.29
CA PHE A 206 9.12 17.22 40.73
C PHE A 206 8.71 18.46 39.95
N TYR A 207 9.53 19.51 39.97
CA TYR A 207 9.31 20.69 39.14
C TYR A 207 10.62 21.34 38.72
N ARG A 208 10.94 21.30 37.43
CA ARG A 208 12.09 22.02 36.84
C ARG A 208 11.75 22.60 35.49
N LYS A 209 12.28 23.80 35.21
CA LYS A 209 12.21 24.46 33.89
C LYS A 209 13.56 24.32 33.18
N CYS A 210 13.55 23.86 31.93
CA CYS A 210 14.74 23.86 31.08
C CYS A 210 15.09 25.30 30.66
N LYS A 211 16.35 25.71 30.84
CA LYS A 211 16.81 27.06 30.49
C LYS A 211 16.85 27.30 28.97
N ASP A 212 17.13 26.27 28.17
CA ASP A 212 17.33 26.43 26.71
C ASP A 212 16.03 26.44 25.90
N CYS A 213 15.03 25.68 26.35
CA CYS A 213 13.78 25.48 25.62
C CYS A 213 12.53 25.92 26.39
N CYS A 214 12.69 26.43 27.61
CA CYS A 214 11.63 26.92 28.50
C CYS A 214 10.57 25.87 28.90
N LYS A 215 10.75 24.59 28.55
CA LYS A 215 9.83 23.52 28.96
C LYS A 215 9.84 23.30 30.47
N THR A 216 8.66 23.14 31.05
CA THR A 216 8.47 22.73 32.45
C THR A 216 8.28 21.22 32.57
N PHE A 217 8.95 20.59 33.53
CA PHE A 217 8.96 19.14 33.73
C PHE A 217 8.47 18.79 35.13
N GLU A 218 7.62 17.76 35.19
CA GLU A 218 7.00 17.26 36.43
C GLU A 218 7.50 15.86 36.80
N ASN A 219 8.54 15.37 36.14
CA ASN A 219 9.15 14.06 36.36
C ASN A 219 10.65 14.16 36.05
N ILE A 220 11.49 13.63 36.94
CA ILE A 220 12.94 13.79 36.87
C ILE A 220 13.53 13.05 35.67
N ASP A 221 13.07 11.83 35.39
CA ASP A 221 13.54 11.02 34.26
C ASP A 221 13.20 11.68 32.92
N CYS A 222 12.03 12.30 32.83
CA CYS A 222 11.60 13.10 31.69
C CYS A 222 12.56 14.27 31.44
N PHE A 223 12.99 14.95 32.52
CA PHE A 223 13.92 16.07 32.44
C PHE A 223 15.35 15.61 32.07
N LEU A 224 15.86 14.56 32.72
CA LEU A 224 17.20 14.02 32.44
C LEU A 224 17.29 13.48 31.00
N HIS A 225 16.29 12.71 30.55
CA HIS A 225 16.26 12.25 29.17
C HIS A 225 16.18 13.41 28.17
N HIS A 226 15.39 14.44 28.49
CA HIS A 226 15.30 15.64 27.65
C HIS A 226 16.66 16.34 27.48
N LEU A 227 17.47 16.43 28.55
CA LEU A 227 18.81 16.98 28.48
C LEU A 227 19.76 16.07 27.69
N ASN A 228 19.77 14.77 28.00
CA ASN A 228 20.69 13.80 27.38
C ASN A 228 20.42 13.62 25.88
N SER A 229 19.16 13.67 25.46
CA SER A 229 18.77 13.56 24.04
C SER A 229 19.00 14.83 23.22
N GLY A 230 19.25 15.98 23.87
CA GLY A 230 19.35 17.27 23.19
C GLY A 230 18.05 17.74 22.53
N PHE A 231 16.89 17.20 22.94
CA PHE A 231 15.59 17.53 22.34
C PHE A 231 15.18 19.01 22.50
N CYS A 232 15.81 19.73 23.44
CA CYS A 232 15.67 21.19 23.60
C CYS A 232 16.03 21.98 22.33
N LYS A 233 16.92 21.45 21.47
CA LYS A 233 17.37 22.11 20.23
C LYS A 233 16.26 22.17 19.18
N THR A 234 15.43 21.13 19.11
CA THR A 234 14.41 20.98 18.06
C THR A 234 13.01 21.34 18.53
N SER A 235 12.75 21.35 19.84
CA SER A 235 11.43 21.65 20.39
C SER A 235 11.52 22.58 21.60
N LYS A 236 10.72 23.66 21.55
CA LYS A 236 10.69 24.72 22.56
C LYS A 236 9.27 24.96 23.06
N GLN A 237 9.13 25.55 24.24
CA GLN A 237 7.86 26.00 24.80
C GLN A 237 7.83 27.53 24.79
N CYS A 238 6.73 28.12 24.31
CA CYS A 238 6.52 29.56 24.38
C CYS A 238 6.20 29.98 25.81
N GLU A 239 6.90 30.99 26.34
CA GLU A 239 6.66 31.50 27.69
C GLU A 239 5.34 32.29 27.82
N LYS A 240 4.81 32.83 26.71
CA LYS A 240 3.59 33.64 26.71
C LYS A 240 2.32 32.79 26.67
N CYS A 241 2.26 31.79 25.78
CA CYS A 241 1.07 30.97 25.57
C CYS A 241 1.22 29.50 26.02
N GLY A 242 2.42 29.08 26.45
CA GLY A 242 2.67 27.71 26.88
C GLY A 242 2.74 26.66 25.76
N GLU A 243 2.54 27.06 24.50
CA GLU A 243 2.55 26.16 23.35
C GLU A 243 3.93 25.54 23.11
N ILE A 244 3.95 24.22 22.88
CA ILE A 244 5.16 23.49 22.51
C ILE A 244 5.26 23.42 20.99
N TYR A 245 6.33 23.97 20.44
CA TYR A 245 6.53 24.09 19.00
C TYR A 245 7.87 23.49 18.55
N ASN A 246 7.94 23.11 17.27
CA ASN A 246 9.18 22.70 16.63
C ASN A 246 9.96 23.94 16.18
N TYR A 247 11.20 24.07 16.64
CA TYR A 247 12.07 25.22 16.35
C TYR A 247 12.40 25.33 14.87
N HIS A 248 12.73 24.23 14.19
CA HIS A 248 13.07 24.27 12.76
C HIS A 248 11.85 24.63 11.91
N ASP A 249 10.69 24.04 12.19
CA ASP A 249 9.47 24.34 11.42
C ASP A 249 9.01 25.79 11.60
N ASN A 250 9.23 26.37 12.78
CA ASN A 250 8.88 27.76 13.07
C ASN A 250 9.96 28.77 12.61
N ASN A 251 11.09 28.30 12.07
CA ASN A 251 12.11 29.15 11.43
C ASN A 251 12.22 28.94 9.91
N LYS A 252 11.34 28.11 9.32
CA LYS A 252 11.26 27.95 7.86
C LYS A 252 10.66 29.20 7.22
N ASN A 253 10.93 29.38 5.93
CA ASN A 253 10.35 30.43 5.09
C ASN A 253 10.53 31.86 5.64
N GLY A 254 11.65 32.14 6.32
CA GLY A 254 11.97 33.47 6.84
C GLY A 254 11.29 33.83 8.17
N ARG A 255 10.53 32.90 8.78
CA ARG A 255 9.95 33.10 10.10
C ARG A 255 11.05 33.11 11.17
N LYS A 256 10.87 33.90 12.23
CA LYS A 256 11.79 34.02 13.36
C LYS A 256 11.22 33.37 14.62
N GLY A 257 10.85 32.10 14.52
CA GLY A 257 10.29 31.32 15.63
C GLY A 257 8.76 31.39 15.74
N HIS A 258 8.25 30.95 16.89
CA HIS A 258 6.83 30.87 17.16
C HIS A 258 6.20 32.25 17.35
N ALA A 259 5.05 32.46 16.71
CA ALA A 259 4.18 33.60 16.96
C ALA A 259 2.88 33.09 17.60
N CYS A 260 2.51 33.67 18.74
CA CYS A 260 1.29 33.28 19.45
C CYS A 260 0.05 33.49 18.58
N PHE A 261 -0.97 32.65 18.78
CA PHE A 261 -2.25 32.66 18.06
C PHE A 261 -2.20 32.22 16.59
N GLU A 262 -1.02 32.02 16.01
CA GLU A 262 -0.89 31.45 14.67
C GLU A 262 -0.90 29.91 14.69
N LYS A 263 -1.53 29.29 13.70
CA LYS A 263 -1.54 27.84 13.50
C LYS A 263 -1.06 27.49 12.10
N TYR A 264 -0.38 26.35 11.98
CA TYR A 264 0.02 25.82 10.67
C TYR A 264 -1.21 25.38 9.88
N CYS A 265 -1.34 25.88 8.66
CA CYS A 265 -2.38 25.46 7.73
C CYS A 265 -1.81 24.51 6.68
N GLY A 266 -2.26 23.24 6.69
CA GLY A 266 -1.85 22.25 5.69
C GLY A 266 -2.30 22.55 4.25
N LYS A 267 -3.25 23.48 4.06
CA LYS A 267 -3.74 23.86 2.72
C LYS A 267 -2.80 24.84 2.02
N CYS A 268 -2.40 25.91 2.69
CA CYS A 268 -1.45 26.89 2.12
C CYS A 268 0.01 26.58 2.44
N GLY A 269 0.28 25.70 3.41
CA GLY A 269 1.63 25.36 3.84
C GLY A 269 2.33 26.45 4.68
N ASP A 270 1.56 27.36 5.28
CA ASP A 270 2.09 28.47 6.09
C ASP A 270 1.34 28.62 7.43
N TYR A 271 1.92 29.36 8.36
CA TYR A 271 1.34 29.71 9.66
C TYR A 271 0.59 31.03 9.56
N HIS A 272 -0.66 31.05 10.02
CA HIS A 272 -1.45 32.27 10.11
C HIS A 272 -2.49 32.16 11.23
N ASP A 273 -3.04 33.30 11.65
CA ASP A 273 -4.19 33.33 12.55
C ASP A 273 -5.39 32.63 11.87
N PRO A 274 -6.01 31.61 12.50
CA PRO A 274 -7.21 30.97 11.99
C PRO A 274 -8.35 31.96 11.69
N LYS A 275 -8.46 33.06 12.45
CA LYS A 275 -9.51 34.08 12.28
C LYS A 275 -9.35 34.91 11.01
N ARG A 276 -8.13 35.08 10.50
CA ARG A 276 -7.86 35.86 9.28
C ARG A 276 -8.17 35.10 7.98
N GLY A 277 -8.50 33.81 8.07
CA GLY A 277 -8.68 32.95 6.90
C GLY A 277 -7.36 32.52 6.25
N CYS A 278 -7.44 31.60 5.29
CA CYS A 278 -6.29 31.04 4.59
C CYS A 278 -6.18 31.64 3.18
N TYR A 279 -5.13 32.43 2.92
CA TYR A 279 -4.87 32.99 1.60
C TYR A 279 -3.92 32.08 0.80
N ILE A 280 -4.49 31.27 -0.10
CA ILE A 280 -3.71 30.38 -0.97
C ILE A 280 -3.09 31.22 -2.09
N ARG A 281 -1.76 31.29 -2.15
CA ARG A 281 -1.06 31.97 -3.23
C ARG A 281 -1.30 31.24 -4.56
N PRO A 282 -1.43 31.95 -5.69
CA PRO A 282 -1.51 31.33 -7.01
C PRO A 282 -0.35 30.35 -7.20
N LEU A 283 -0.64 29.14 -7.70
CA LEU A 283 0.37 28.13 -8.00
C LEU A 283 1.35 28.71 -9.02
N LYS A 284 2.62 28.86 -8.63
CA LYS A 284 3.69 29.11 -9.60
C LYS A 284 3.83 27.85 -10.45
N PRO A 285 3.71 27.92 -11.79
CA PRO A 285 3.95 26.76 -12.65
C PRO A 285 5.35 26.22 -12.33
N LYS A 286 5.45 24.94 -11.97
CA LYS A 286 6.76 24.30 -11.84
C LYS A 286 7.44 24.38 -13.20
N GLN A 287 8.71 24.80 -13.21
CA GLN A 287 9.58 24.66 -14.37
C GLN A 287 9.58 23.16 -14.73
N ARG A 288 8.98 22.81 -15.88
CA ARG A 288 8.87 21.42 -16.31
C ARG A 288 10.19 21.04 -16.96
N ASP A 289 10.84 19.99 -16.45
CA ASP A 289 11.94 19.36 -17.15
C ASP A 289 11.45 18.90 -18.54
N PRO A 290 12.31 18.97 -19.57
CA PRO A 290 11.93 18.53 -20.91
C PRO A 290 11.51 17.05 -20.90
N TYR A 291 10.35 16.75 -21.47
CA TYR A 291 9.76 15.40 -21.49
C TYR A 291 9.44 14.98 -22.93
N ARG A 292 9.37 13.65 -23.15
CA ARG A 292 8.97 13.06 -24.42
C ARG A 292 7.66 12.30 -24.25
N LEU A 293 6.70 12.59 -25.12
CA LEU A 293 5.45 11.86 -25.26
C LEU A 293 5.55 10.93 -26.45
N VAL A 294 5.04 9.71 -26.30
CA VAL A 294 4.85 8.80 -27.43
C VAL A 294 3.41 8.30 -27.42
N ALA A 295 2.64 8.63 -28.44
CA ALA A 295 1.32 8.06 -28.66
C ALA A 295 1.47 6.87 -29.62
N PHE A 296 0.85 5.74 -29.33
CA PHE A 296 0.92 4.58 -30.21
C PHE A 296 -0.38 3.79 -30.26
N ASP A 297 -0.55 3.02 -31.33
CA ASP A 297 -1.68 2.14 -31.59
C ASP A 297 -1.20 0.89 -32.34
N LEU A 298 -1.70 -0.29 -31.96
CA LEU A 298 -1.31 -1.57 -32.56
C LEU A 298 -2.39 -2.09 -33.50
N GLU A 299 -1.97 -2.64 -34.64
CA GLU A 299 -2.80 -3.49 -35.49
C GLU A 299 -2.45 -4.95 -35.26
N THR A 300 -3.49 -5.77 -35.23
CA THR A 300 -3.37 -7.21 -34.96
C THR A 300 -4.04 -8.03 -36.05
N MET A 301 -3.38 -9.09 -36.50
CA MET A 301 -3.98 -10.16 -37.27
C MET A 301 -4.76 -11.09 -36.34
N GLN A 302 -5.86 -11.66 -36.85
CA GLN A 302 -6.69 -12.64 -36.13
C GLN A 302 -6.89 -13.94 -36.93
N HIS A 303 -5.85 -14.37 -37.63
CA HIS A 303 -5.89 -15.50 -38.56
C HIS A 303 -5.82 -16.87 -37.85
N LYS A 304 -5.42 -16.93 -36.57
CA LYS A 304 -5.30 -18.17 -35.77
C LYS A 304 -6.47 -18.32 -34.80
N ILE A 305 -7.11 -19.48 -34.77
CA ILE A 305 -8.18 -19.83 -33.83
C ILE A 305 -7.56 -20.49 -32.59
N THR A 306 -7.80 -19.93 -31.40
CA THR A 306 -7.38 -20.51 -30.10
C THR A 306 -8.34 -21.56 -29.59
N ASN A 307 -9.65 -21.38 -29.84
CA ASN A 307 -10.68 -22.30 -29.37
C ASN A 307 -11.79 -22.43 -30.43
N PRO A 308 -11.84 -23.56 -31.17
CA PRO A 308 -12.84 -23.78 -32.22
C PRO A 308 -14.29 -23.73 -31.71
N ALA A 309 -14.54 -24.22 -30.49
CA ALA A 309 -15.88 -24.29 -29.91
C ALA A 309 -16.45 -22.91 -29.52
N LYS A 310 -15.60 -21.90 -29.33
CA LYS A 310 -15.99 -20.53 -28.98
C LYS A 310 -15.69 -19.50 -30.08
N GLN A 311 -15.22 -19.96 -31.25
CA GLN A 311 -14.70 -19.10 -32.33
C GLN A 311 -13.68 -18.05 -31.86
N GLN A 312 -12.95 -18.33 -30.77
CA GLN A 312 -12.02 -17.39 -30.17
C GLN A 312 -10.74 -17.34 -31.00
N ARG A 313 -10.28 -16.14 -31.36
CA ARG A 313 -9.10 -15.90 -32.22
C ARG A 313 -7.94 -15.31 -31.40
N ILE A 314 -6.71 -15.62 -31.80
CA ILE A 314 -5.48 -15.01 -31.26
C ILE A 314 -5.27 -13.67 -31.94
N HIS A 315 -5.02 -12.62 -31.17
CA HIS A 315 -4.54 -11.34 -31.67
C HIS A 315 -3.01 -11.36 -31.75
N GLU A 316 -2.48 -11.38 -32.96
CA GLU A 316 -1.03 -11.32 -33.21
C GLU A 316 -0.68 -9.96 -33.80
N THR A 317 0.14 -9.16 -33.10
CA THR A 317 0.52 -7.83 -33.57
C THR A 317 1.32 -7.92 -34.86
N ASN A 318 0.89 -7.21 -35.90
CA ASN A 318 1.58 -7.19 -37.20
C ASN A 318 1.99 -5.80 -37.65
N PHE A 319 1.36 -4.75 -37.13
CA PHE A 319 1.71 -3.38 -37.46
C PHE A 319 1.52 -2.46 -36.24
N ILE A 320 2.29 -1.37 -36.20
CA ILE A 320 2.22 -0.36 -35.15
C ILE A 320 2.28 1.03 -35.75
N ALA A 321 1.30 1.86 -35.40
CA ALA A 321 1.34 3.30 -35.64
C ALA A 321 1.83 3.99 -34.37
N ALA A 322 2.95 4.72 -34.42
CA ALA A 322 3.46 5.46 -33.28
C ALA A 322 3.86 6.89 -33.67
N LYS A 323 3.47 7.86 -32.86
CA LYS A 323 3.80 9.29 -32.99
C LYS A 323 4.60 9.74 -31.78
N ILE A 324 5.76 10.33 -32.04
CA ILE A 324 6.71 10.77 -31.02
C ILE A 324 6.71 12.28 -30.98
N VAL A 325 6.52 12.83 -29.79
CA VAL A 325 6.44 14.26 -29.57
C VAL A 325 7.44 14.61 -28.47
N CYS A 326 8.48 15.34 -28.84
CA CYS A 326 9.30 16.09 -27.89
C CYS A 326 9.20 17.58 -28.26
N PRO A 327 9.35 18.53 -27.31
CA PRO A 327 9.20 19.96 -27.61
C PRO A 327 10.06 20.44 -28.79
N LYS A 328 11.30 19.94 -28.91
CA LYS A 328 12.22 20.26 -30.03
C LYS A 328 11.81 19.58 -31.35
N CYS A 329 11.28 18.36 -31.27
CA CYS A 329 10.91 17.52 -32.41
C CYS A 329 9.66 18.07 -33.14
N ILE A 330 8.75 18.74 -32.41
CA ILE A 330 7.62 19.50 -32.99
C ILE A 330 8.13 20.61 -33.90
N THR A 331 9.21 21.28 -33.51
CA THR A 331 9.80 22.40 -34.27
C THR A 331 10.59 21.93 -35.49
N THR A 332 11.18 20.72 -35.48
CA THR A 332 12.14 20.28 -36.52
C THR A 332 11.67 19.16 -37.46
N GLY A 333 10.57 18.46 -37.16
CA GLY A 333 9.97 17.49 -38.10
C GLY A 333 10.68 16.13 -38.24
N GLU A 334 11.62 15.79 -37.35
CA GLU A 334 12.49 14.58 -37.47
C GLU A 334 11.83 13.22 -37.13
N TRP A 335 10.52 13.16 -36.87
CA TRP A 335 9.83 12.04 -36.19
C TRP A 335 9.54 10.77 -37.04
N LYS A 336 10.08 10.62 -38.26
CA LYS A 336 9.60 9.64 -39.27
C LYS A 336 10.35 8.29 -39.39
N ARG A 337 11.21 7.84 -38.46
CA ARG A 337 12.09 6.67 -38.74
C ARG A 337 12.25 5.66 -37.58
N LYS A 338 11.73 4.43 -37.78
CA LYS A 338 12.08 3.10 -37.17
C LYS A 338 11.17 2.50 -36.07
N ALA A 339 11.27 1.17 -35.91
CA ALA A 339 10.39 0.25 -35.20
C ALA A 339 10.52 0.24 -33.65
N PHE A 340 9.39 0.16 -32.95
CA PHE A 340 9.12 0.76 -31.63
C PHE A 340 9.66 0.06 -30.36
N ALA A 341 9.50 -1.25 -30.18
CA ALA A 341 9.74 -1.86 -28.86
C ALA A 341 11.23 -1.90 -28.47
N LEU A 342 12.10 -2.22 -29.43
CA LEU A 342 13.56 -2.14 -29.24
C LEU A 342 14.04 -0.68 -29.23
N TRP A 343 13.40 0.18 -30.03
CA TRP A 343 13.74 1.59 -30.10
C TRP A 343 13.44 2.36 -28.79
N VAL A 344 12.27 2.13 -28.18
CA VAL A 344 11.91 2.70 -26.87
C VAL A 344 12.89 2.26 -25.77
N LEU A 345 13.34 1.00 -25.82
CA LEU A 345 14.20 0.44 -24.78
C LEU A 345 15.67 0.80 -24.98
N TYR A 346 16.17 0.84 -26.22
CA TYR A 346 17.60 0.84 -26.53
C TYR A 346 18.08 2.05 -27.37
N ASP A 347 17.19 2.74 -28.09
CA ASP A 347 17.60 3.77 -29.05
C ASP A 347 17.13 5.20 -28.68
N LEU A 348 16.24 5.36 -27.69
CA LEU A 348 15.88 6.68 -27.19
C LEU A 348 17.09 7.34 -26.49
N PRO A 349 17.30 8.65 -26.69
CA PRO A 349 18.26 9.41 -25.89
C PRO A 349 17.99 9.32 -24.39
N ASN A 350 19.01 8.91 -23.63
CA ASN A 350 18.92 8.62 -22.18
C ASN A 350 18.73 9.86 -21.27
N ASN A 351 18.45 11.03 -21.85
CA ASN A 351 18.40 12.31 -21.14
C ASN A 351 16.98 12.80 -20.82
N TYR A 352 15.93 12.06 -21.20
CA TYR A 352 14.54 12.46 -20.97
C TYR A 352 13.67 11.32 -20.42
N ASP A 353 12.87 11.61 -19.41
CA ASP A 353 11.76 10.75 -19.00
C ASP A 353 10.78 10.55 -20.18
N THR A 354 10.36 9.31 -20.40
CA THR A 354 9.51 8.94 -21.53
C THR A 354 8.15 8.46 -21.04
N TYR A 355 7.11 9.21 -21.38
CA TYR A 355 5.71 8.86 -21.09
C TYR A 355 5.02 8.41 -22.37
N ILE A 356 4.49 7.20 -22.34
CA ILE A 356 3.94 6.51 -23.51
C ILE A 356 2.45 6.30 -23.27
N TYR A 357 1.62 6.73 -24.22
CA TYR A 357 0.17 6.66 -24.11
C TYR A 357 -0.42 5.80 -25.22
N SER A 358 -1.25 4.84 -24.85
CA SER A 358 -2.24 4.23 -25.73
C SER A 358 -3.63 4.65 -25.28
N HIS A 359 -4.55 4.85 -26.22
CA HIS A 359 -5.90 5.31 -25.89
C HIS A 359 -6.83 4.12 -25.72
N PHE A 360 -7.37 3.92 -24.52
CA PHE A 360 -8.15 2.74 -24.13
C PHE A 360 -7.34 1.43 -24.13
N GLY A 361 -6.01 1.52 -24.25
CA GLY A 361 -5.13 0.36 -24.39
C GLY A 361 -4.86 -0.41 -23.11
N GLY A 362 -5.38 0.04 -21.95
CA GLY A 362 -5.18 -0.63 -20.66
C GLY A 362 -5.70 -2.07 -20.58
N ARG A 363 -6.59 -2.48 -21.49
CA ARG A 363 -7.08 -3.87 -21.62
C ARG A 363 -6.62 -4.55 -22.91
N PHE A 364 -5.88 -3.85 -23.75
CA PHE A 364 -5.49 -4.30 -25.09
C PHE A 364 -4.01 -4.00 -25.35
N ASP A 365 -3.67 -2.83 -25.89
CA ASP A 365 -2.30 -2.49 -26.31
C ASP A 365 -1.26 -2.67 -25.20
N MET A 366 -1.58 -2.24 -23.98
CA MET A 366 -0.65 -2.35 -22.85
C MET A 366 -0.41 -3.80 -22.43
N VAL A 367 -1.36 -4.71 -22.67
CA VAL A 367 -1.22 -6.14 -22.37
C VAL A 367 -0.22 -6.78 -23.34
N LEU A 368 -0.30 -6.41 -24.62
CA LEU A 368 0.63 -6.87 -25.66
C LEU A 368 2.06 -6.34 -25.42
N VAL A 369 2.17 -5.06 -25.04
CA VAL A 369 3.46 -4.49 -24.65
C VAL A 369 4.01 -5.17 -23.39
N PHE A 370 3.18 -5.45 -22.40
CA PHE A 370 3.59 -6.15 -21.18
C PHE A 370 4.15 -7.54 -21.49
N GLU A 371 3.48 -8.33 -22.34
CA GLU A 371 3.98 -9.63 -22.79
C GLU A 371 5.36 -9.49 -23.46
N LYS A 372 5.54 -8.50 -24.34
CA LYS A 372 6.83 -8.28 -25.00
C LYS A 372 7.93 -7.90 -24.00
N LEU A 373 7.64 -7.06 -23.02
CA LEU A 373 8.58 -6.69 -21.96
C LEU A 373 8.94 -7.91 -21.10
N TYR A 374 7.94 -8.69 -20.69
CA TYR A 374 8.12 -9.91 -19.90
C TYR A 374 9.01 -10.93 -20.62
N ASN A 375 8.78 -11.15 -21.92
CA ASN A 375 9.60 -12.01 -22.77
C ASN A 375 11.03 -11.49 -23.02
N GLN A 376 11.31 -10.24 -22.65
CA GLN A 376 12.66 -9.64 -22.63
C GLN A 376 13.26 -9.61 -21.21
N ASN A 377 12.70 -10.38 -20.28
CA ASN A 377 13.06 -10.42 -18.86
C ASN A 377 12.95 -9.04 -18.17
N LEU A 378 12.06 -8.16 -18.65
CA LEU A 378 11.73 -6.90 -18.00
C LEU A 378 10.49 -7.08 -17.12
N ASN A 379 10.62 -6.78 -15.83
CA ASN A 379 9.52 -6.81 -14.87
C ASN A 379 9.15 -5.37 -14.48
N PRO A 380 8.18 -4.74 -15.17
CA PRO A 380 7.74 -3.39 -14.84
C PRO A 380 6.87 -3.36 -13.57
N GLU A 381 6.87 -2.22 -12.88
CA GLU A 381 5.92 -1.90 -11.81
C GLU A 381 4.54 -1.64 -12.44
N LEU A 382 3.50 -2.35 -11.98
CA LEU A 382 2.15 -2.28 -12.54
C LEU A 382 1.18 -1.59 -11.58
N ILE A 383 0.36 -0.68 -12.11
CA ILE A 383 -0.86 -0.20 -11.45
C ILE A 383 -2.04 -0.77 -12.22
N MET A 384 -2.83 -1.64 -11.59
CA MET A 384 -3.94 -2.34 -12.24
C MET A 384 -5.17 -2.46 -11.35
N LYS A 385 -6.35 -2.60 -11.97
CA LYS A 385 -7.61 -2.98 -11.31
C LYS A 385 -8.28 -4.09 -12.11
N GLY A 386 -8.32 -5.30 -11.54
CA GLY A 386 -8.67 -6.50 -12.31
C GLY A 386 -7.73 -6.64 -13.52
N ASN A 387 -8.29 -6.90 -14.69
CA ASN A 387 -7.52 -7.10 -15.94
C ASN A 387 -7.18 -5.77 -16.67
N LYS A 388 -7.46 -4.61 -16.09
CA LYS A 388 -7.12 -3.31 -16.69
C LYS A 388 -5.81 -2.78 -16.11
N LEU A 389 -4.82 -2.58 -16.96
CA LEU A 389 -3.58 -1.85 -16.69
C LEU A 389 -3.86 -0.34 -16.79
N TYR A 390 -3.52 0.41 -15.74
CA TYR A 390 -3.59 1.87 -15.71
C TYR A 390 -2.22 2.50 -15.97
N GLU A 391 -1.19 1.90 -15.41
CA GLU A 391 0.19 2.31 -15.57
C GLU A 391 1.10 1.08 -15.57
N MET A 392 2.12 1.12 -16.42
CA MET A 392 3.20 0.15 -16.44
C MET A 392 4.52 0.91 -16.52
N LYS A 393 5.31 0.82 -15.47
CA LYS A 393 6.57 1.57 -15.32
C LYS A 393 7.75 0.62 -15.39
N VAL A 394 8.63 0.80 -16.38
CA VAL A 394 9.80 -0.05 -16.57
C VAL A 394 10.87 0.32 -15.56
N THR A 395 11.32 -0.66 -14.77
CA THR A 395 12.37 -0.49 -13.77
C THR A 395 13.68 -0.07 -14.43
N LYS A 396 14.30 0.99 -13.89
CA LYS A 396 15.56 1.56 -14.39
C LYS A 396 16.69 0.53 -14.31
N ARG A 397 17.43 0.31 -15.40
CA ARG A 397 18.65 -0.52 -15.42
C ARG A 397 19.91 0.36 -15.53
N PRO A 398 21.09 -0.15 -15.12
CA PRO A 398 22.36 0.51 -15.40
C PRO A 398 22.55 0.65 -16.93
N ASN A 399 22.96 1.83 -17.40
CA ASN A 399 23.20 2.13 -18.83
C ASN A 399 22.00 1.94 -19.78
N SER A 400 20.76 1.92 -19.28
CA SER A 400 19.54 1.94 -20.10
C SER A 400 18.83 3.30 -20.07
N ASN A 401 17.82 3.46 -20.92
CA ASN A 401 16.92 4.62 -20.91
C ASN A 401 16.41 4.96 -19.49
N PRO A 402 16.28 6.25 -19.15
CA PRO A 402 15.65 6.71 -17.91
C PRO A 402 14.13 6.43 -17.96
N ASN A 403 13.54 6.36 -16.76
CA ASN A 403 12.10 6.25 -16.45
C ASN A 403 11.14 6.17 -17.66
N ILE A 404 10.76 4.94 -18.04
CA ILE A 404 9.78 4.67 -19.10
C ILE A 404 8.45 4.31 -18.43
N VAL A 405 7.40 5.07 -18.74
CA VAL A 405 6.08 4.90 -18.13
C VAL A 405 5.02 4.82 -19.22
N PHE A 406 4.38 3.65 -19.35
CA PHE A 406 3.21 3.43 -20.20
C PHE A 406 1.92 3.75 -19.43
N ARG A 407 0.98 4.45 -20.06
CA ARG A 407 -0.30 4.86 -19.47
C ARG A 407 -1.43 4.74 -20.47
N ASP A 408 -2.63 4.52 -19.96
CA ASP A 408 -3.86 4.60 -20.74
C ASP A 408 -4.38 6.05 -20.73
N SER A 409 -4.39 6.71 -21.90
CA SER A 409 -4.84 8.11 -22.02
C SER A 409 -6.34 8.28 -21.81
N TYR A 410 -7.13 7.21 -21.86
CA TYR A 410 -8.55 7.25 -21.51
C TYR A 410 -8.77 7.69 -20.06
N ASN A 411 -7.80 7.45 -19.17
CA ASN A 411 -7.89 7.91 -17.77
C ASN A 411 -7.77 9.43 -17.64
N LEU A 412 -7.24 10.10 -18.66
CA LEU A 412 -7.15 11.56 -18.74
C LEU A 412 -8.31 12.14 -19.55
N MET A 413 -8.72 11.43 -20.60
CA MET A 413 -9.76 11.84 -21.55
C MET A 413 -10.75 10.67 -21.73
N PRO A 414 -11.76 10.53 -20.86
CA PRO A 414 -12.65 9.36 -20.83
C PRO A 414 -13.73 9.45 -21.91
N MET A 415 -13.32 9.51 -23.17
CA MET A 415 -14.20 9.52 -24.34
C MET A 415 -13.55 8.73 -25.48
N ALA A 416 -14.33 8.35 -26.50
CA ALA A 416 -13.78 7.69 -27.68
C ALA A 416 -12.90 8.65 -28.50
N LEU A 417 -11.92 8.10 -29.22
CA LEU A 417 -11.02 8.90 -30.06
C LEU A 417 -11.79 9.79 -31.06
N ALA A 418 -12.84 9.25 -31.68
CA ALA A 418 -13.70 10.00 -32.61
C ALA A 418 -14.43 11.19 -31.96
N ALA A 419 -14.69 11.13 -30.64
CA ALA A 419 -15.31 12.24 -29.91
C ALA A 419 -14.30 13.34 -29.56
N LEU A 420 -12.99 13.07 -29.57
CA LEU A 420 -11.96 14.08 -29.29
C LEU A 420 -11.95 15.18 -30.35
N VAL A 421 -12.12 14.82 -31.62
CA VAL A 421 -12.09 15.75 -32.76
C VAL A 421 -13.10 16.90 -32.58
N PRO A 422 -14.42 16.65 -32.43
CA PRO A 422 -15.38 17.71 -32.20
C PRO A 422 -15.24 18.36 -30.81
N THR A 423 -14.85 17.60 -29.78
CA THR A 423 -14.74 18.13 -28.40
C THR A 423 -13.64 19.18 -28.27
N PHE A 424 -12.55 19.02 -29.01
CA PHE A 424 -11.40 19.93 -28.99
C PHE A 424 -11.31 20.84 -30.22
N GLY A 425 -12.28 20.76 -31.14
CA GLY A 425 -12.27 21.54 -32.38
C GLY A 425 -11.05 21.26 -33.26
N LEU A 426 -10.63 19.99 -33.33
CA LEU A 426 -9.46 19.60 -34.11
C LEU A 426 -9.82 19.52 -35.60
N GLU A 427 -8.97 20.09 -36.45
CA GLU A 427 -9.08 19.91 -37.90
C GLU A 427 -8.37 18.61 -38.29
N VAL A 428 -9.14 17.52 -38.35
CA VAL A 428 -8.63 16.19 -38.71
C VAL A 428 -9.56 15.57 -39.74
N GLU A 429 -8.99 14.92 -40.75
CA GLU A 429 -9.77 14.14 -41.72
C GLU A 429 -10.44 12.94 -41.03
N ASP A 430 -11.67 12.63 -41.45
CA ASP A 430 -12.40 11.49 -40.93
C ASP A 430 -11.67 10.18 -41.22
N LYS A 431 -11.58 9.33 -40.19
CA LYS A 431 -10.92 8.03 -40.29
C LYS A 431 -11.70 7.14 -41.28
N PRO A 432 -11.07 6.66 -42.38
CA PRO A 432 -11.74 5.75 -43.30
C PRO A 432 -12.02 4.39 -42.62
N PHE A 433 -12.96 3.62 -43.18
CA PHE A 433 -13.24 2.28 -42.67
C PHE A 433 -12.10 1.32 -43.01
N PHE A 434 -11.65 0.52 -42.04
CA PHE A 434 -10.56 -0.45 -42.20
C PHE A 434 -11.09 -1.89 -42.18
N PRO A 435 -10.73 -2.75 -43.15
CA PRO A 435 -11.16 -4.14 -43.21
C PRO A 435 -10.28 -5.00 -42.26
N HIS A 436 -10.58 -4.94 -40.96
CA HIS A 436 -9.80 -5.59 -39.91
C HIS A 436 -9.54 -7.09 -40.12
N LEU A 437 -10.51 -7.86 -40.62
CA LEU A 437 -10.29 -9.30 -40.85
C LEU A 437 -9.54 -9.62 -42.15
N SER A 438 -9.40 -8.65 -43.05
CA SER A 438 -8.57 -8.77 -44.24
C SER A 438 -7.09 -8.55 -43.95
N ASN A 439 -6.73 -8.01 -42.78
CA ASN A 439 -5.35 -7.89 -42.32
C ASN A 439 -4.73 -9.27 -42.03
N ARG A 440 -4.21 -9.91 -43.09
CA ARG A 440 -3.59 -11.23 -43.08
C ARG A 440 -2.38 -11.26 -44.02
N PRO A 441 -1.35 -12.08 -43.75
CA PRO A 441 -0.14 -12.11 -44.56
C PRO A 441 -0.38 -12.37 -46.04
N GLU A 442 -1.39 -13.17 -46.36
CA GLU A 442 -1.69 -13.57 -47.73
C GLU A 442 -2.19 -12.41 -48.60
N ASN A 443 -2.64 -11.32 -47.96
CA ASN A 443 -3.21 -10.13 -48.59
C ASN A 443 -2.22 -8.96 -48.72
N TYR A 444 -1.03 -9.04 -48.11
CA TYR A 444 0.00 -7.99 -48.24
C TYR A 444 0.55 -7.94 -49.67
N GLY A 445 0.84 -6.73 -50.17
CA GLY A 445 1.27 -6.48 -51.54
C GLY A 445 0.20 -6.74 -52.61
N LYS A 446 -1.05 -7.02 -52.24
CA LYS A 446 -2.14 -7.37 -53.16
C LYS A 446 -3.31 -6.41 -53.04
N ARG A 447 -3.92 -6.13 -54.19
CA ARG A 447 -5.23 -5.47 -54.27
C ARG A 447 -6.31 -6.48 -53.87
N ILE A 448 -7.08 -6.16 -52.83
CA ILE A 448 -8.17 -7.00 -52.31
C ILE A 448 -9.51 -6.28 -52.41
N PHE A 449 -10.60 -7.04 -52.34
CA PHE A 449 -11.98 -6.52 -52.30
C PHE A 449 -12.65 -7.03 -51.02
N PRO A 450 -12.50 -6.30 -49.90
CA PRO A 450 -13.01 -6.78 -48.62
C PRO A 450 -14.54 -6.87 -48.61
N THR A 451 -15.05 -7.91 -47.97
CA THR A 451 -16.49 -8.10 -47.75
C THR A 451 -16.97 -7.28 -46.55
N LYS A 452 -18.28 -7.12 -46.36
CA LYS A 452 -18.82 -6.47 -45.14
C LYS A 452 -18.36 -7.14 -43.84
N GLU A 453 -18.19 -8.46 -43.87
CA GLU A 453 -17.67 -9.22 -42.72
C GLU A 453 -16.25 -8.80 -42.37
N ASP A 454 -15.43 -8.49 -43.38
CA ASP A 454 -14.04 -8.08 -43.17
C ASP A 454 -13.89 -6.80 -42.36
N TYR A 455 -14.89 -5.92 -42.41
CA TYR A 455 -14.97 -4.68 -41.63
C TYR A 455 -15.60 -4.87 -40.24
N LEU A 456 -15.97 -6.10 -39.87
CA LEU A 456 -16.72 -6.39 -38.65
C LEU A 456 -18.06 -5.62 -38.57
N ALA A 457 -18.74 -5.48 -39.71
CA ALA A 457 -19.95 -4.67 -39.83
C ALA A 457 -21.02 -5.03 -38.78
N ASP A 458 -21.16 -6.31 -38.43
CA ASP A 458 -22.16 -6.79 -37.46
C ASP A 458 -21.86 -6.39 -36.01
N GLY A 459 -20.61 -6.03 -35.71
CA GLY A 459 -20.20 -5.49 -34.42
C GLY A 459 -20.37 -3.97 -34.30
N MET A 460 -20.75 -3.27 -35.38
CA MET A 460 -20.91 -1.81 -35.38
C MET A 460 -22.21 -1.37 -34.71
N MET A 461 -22.17 -0.24 -33.98
CA MET A 461 -23.37 0.39 -33.44
C MET A 461 -24.32 0.85 -34.57
N PRO A 462 -25.64 0.85 -34.37
CA PRO A 462 -26.62 1.09 -35.46
C PRO A 462 -26.39 2.37 -36.27
N ALA A 463 -25.98 3.46 -35.63
CA ALA A 463 -25.68 4.72 -36.32
C ALA A 463 -24.47 4.58 -37.26
N LYS A 464 -23.36 4.02 -36.76
CA LYS A 464 -22.13 3.80 -37.54
C LYS A 464 -22.32 2.76 -38.63
N ARG A 465 -23.17 1.75 -38.38
CA ARG A 465 -23.53 0.73 -39.38
C ARG A 465 -24.20 1.34 -40.60
N ARG A 466 -25.11 2.31 -40.42
CA ARG A 466 -25.76 3.02 -41.54
C ARG A 466 -24.76 3.83 -42.38
N GLU A 467 -23.85 4.55 -41.72
CA GLU A 467 -22.76 5.26 -42.40
C GLU A 467 -21.86 4.29 -43.18
N PHE A 468 -21.51 3.17 -42.56
CA PHE A 468 -20.72 2.12 -43.19
C PHE A 468 -21.41 1.50 -44.40
N ASP A 469 -22.70 1.17 -44.30
CA ASP A 469 -23.41 0.52 -45.41
C ASP A 469 -23.50 1.45 -46.64
N ILE A 470 -23.75 2.75 -46.45
CA ILE A 470 -23.71 3.73 -47.56
C ILE A 470 -22.32 3.79 -48.18
N TRP A 471 -21.29 4.00 -47.34
CA TRP A 471 -19.90 4.06 -47.79
C TRP A 471 -19.47 2.76 -48.51
N TYR A 472 -19.89 1.60 -48.01
CA TYR A 472 -19.53 0.32 -48.58
C TYR A 472 -20.14 0.11 -49.96
N GLU A 473 -21.42 0.46 -50.17
CA GLU A 473 -22.03 0.34 -51.50
C GLU A 473 -21.32 1.22 -52.55
N GLU A 474 -20.84 2.39 -52.14
CA GLU A 474 -20.05 3.30 -52.99
C GLU A 474 -18.63 2.79 -53.28
N ASN A 475 -18.03 2.03 -52.35
CA ASN A 475 -16.61 1.68 -52.40
C ASN A 475 -16.31 0.18 -52.60
N LYS A 476 -17.30 -0.71 -52.62
CA LYS A 476 -17.12 -2.18 -52.73
C LYS A 476 -16.40 -2.66 -53.99
N HIS A 477 -16.39 -1.85 -55.05
CA HIS A 477 -15.70 -2.13 -56.31
C HIS A 477 -14.33 -1.46 -56.41
N THR A 478 -13.92 -0.72 -55.38
CA THR A 478 -12.61 -0.08 -55.30
C THR A 478 -11.61 -1.07 -54.69
N PRO A 479 -10.48 -1.38 -55.36
CA PRO A 479 -9.47 -2.27 -54.81
C PRO A 479 -8.82 -1.64 -53.58
N PHE A 480 -8.81 -2.36 -52.47
CA PHE A 480 -8.16 -1.96 -51.23
C PHE A 480 -6.72 -2.51 -51.18
N LEU A 481 -5.76 -1.64 -50.84
CA LEU A 481 -4.36 -2.01 -50.62
C LEU A 481 -4.03 -1.84 -49.14
N LEU A 482 -3.76 -2.96 -48.45
CA LEU A 482 -3.45 -2.95 -47.02
C LEU A 482 -2.21 -2.11 -46.71
N ASP A 483 -1.18 -2.21 -47.55
CA ASP A 483 0.09 -1.52 -47.33
C ASP A 483 -0.08 0.01 -47.42
N GLU A 484 -0.81 0.49 -48.43
CA GLU A 484 -1.14 1.92 -48.56
C GLU A 484 -2.05 2.41 -47.42
N ALA A 485 -2.99 1.57 -46.97
CA ALA A 485 -3.86 1.91 -45.85
C ALA A 485 -3.07 2.00 -44.54
N PHE A 486 -2.04 1.17 -44.32
CA PHE A 486 -1.16 1.28 -43.15
C PHE A 486 -0.31 2.56 -43.16
N GLU A 487 0.15 3.01 -44.33
CA GLU A 487 0.93 4.24 -44.48
C GLU A 487 0.08 5.52 -44.36
N ASN A 488 -1.13 5.49 -44.92
CA ASN A 488 -1.99 6.66 -45.03
C ASN A 488 -3.03 6.77 -43.92
N PHE A 489 -3.21 5.77 -43.05
CA PHE A 489 -4.12 5.89 -41.91
C PHE A 489 -3.64 6.98 -40.95
N PRO A 490 -4.30 8.15 -40.88
CA PRO A 490 -3.98 9.12 -39.86
C PRO A 490 -4.52 8.57 -38.54
N ARG A 491 -3.65 8.37 -37.56
CA ARG A 491 -4.03 8.09 -36.16
C ARG A 491 -3.57 9.19 -35.23
#